data_AF-G9ID83-F1
#
_entry.id   AF-G9ID83-F1
#
_cell.length_a   1.000
_cell.length_b   1.000
_cell.length_c   1.000
_cell.angle_alpha   90.00
_cell.angle_beta   90.00
_cell.angle_gamma   90.00
#
_symmetry.space_group_name_H-M   'P 1'
#
loop_
_entity.id
_entity.type
_entity.pdbx_description
1 polymer ?
#
loop_
_entity_poly.entity_id
_entity_poly.type
_entity_poly.pdbx_seq_one_letter_code
_entity_poly.pdbx_strand_id
1 'polypeptide(L)'
;MTIVNSKEFIREVKRTPQNFYIIHYSCQSLNDDNDGLSPRITSIAILHLSTDQTVSFSIHAIAEELGISRDNIHQRLDDIERALLSKFNEFVRDRRDRYWIHWNMRNLTYGFEHLEHRYRVLGKTDMAVIPVERRINLNDILSDRYGSGYVADPRLKSLMNLNGGIHRHFLTGEEEVEAFKSNEFIKMHNSTLCKTGFYRKVIDKLAHGKLKTNSKGMGVLIDRLFESRLAKTIALASALISVPISAYQGFIWLTT
;
A
#
# COMPACT_ATOMS: atom_id res chain seq x y z
N MET A 1 15.96 -1.58 11.42
CA MET A 1 16.21 -1.38 9.97
C MET A 1 14.92 -0.83 9.39
N THR A 2 15.00 0.21 8.57
CA THR A 2 13.84 0.85 7.95
C THR A 2 13.96 0.65 6.46
N ILE A 3 12.93 0.12 5.81
CA ILE A 3 12.95 -0.15 4.38
C ILE A 3 12.51 1.12 3.66
N VAL A 4 13.46 1.85 3.07
CA VAL A 4 13.21 3.20 2.53
C VAL A 4 13.15 3.25 1.00
N ASN A 5 13.57 2.20 0.29
CA ASN A 5 13.58 2.16 -1.17
C ASN A 5 13.27 0.77 -1.73
N SER A 6 13.01 0.71 -3.04
CA SER A 6 12.63 -0.52 -3.73
C SER A 6 13.72 -1.60 -3.77
N LYS A 7 15.00 -1.20 -3.82
CA LYS A 7 16.13 -2.15 -3.85
C LYS A 7 16.24 -2.90 -2.53
N GLU A 8 16.18 -2.18 -1.42
CA GLU A 8 16.17 -2.76 -0.09
C GLU A 8 14.91 -3.60 0.13
N PHE A 9 13.74 -3.10 -0.26
CA PHE A 9 12.49 -3.85 -0.18
C PHE A 9 12.60 -5.22 -0.87
N ILE A 10 13.01 -5.24 -2.16
CA ILE A 10 13.17 -6.47 -2.94
C ILE A 10 14.15 -7.44 -2.28
N ARG A 11 15.25 -6.94 -1.72
CA ARG A 11 16.23 -7.76 -1.00
C ARG A 11 15.63 -8.39 0.25
N GLU A 12 14.96 -7.60 1.09
CA GLU A 12 14.44 -8.08 2.37
C GLU A 12 13.24 -9.02 2.20
N VAL A 13 12.33 -8.78 1.25
CA VAL A 13 11.21 -9.71 1.01
C VAL A 13 11.67 -11.06 0.48
N LYS A 14 12.81 -11.12 -0.23
CA LYS A 14 13.43 -12.39 -0.63
C LYS A 14 14.16 -13.08 0.51
N ARG A 15 14.85 -12.30 1.36
CA ARG A 15 15.73 -12.82 2.42
C ARG A 15 14.97 -13.28 3.64
N THR A 16 13.97 -12.52 4.07
CA THR A 16 13.19 -12.79 5.29
C THR A 16 11.68 -12.57 5.07
N PRO A 17 11.04 -13.30 4.15
CA PRO A 17 9.60 -13.12 3.87
C PRO A 17 8.70 -13.34 5.10
N GLN A 18 9.13 -14.14 6.08
CA GLN A 18 8.41 -14.38 7.33
C GLN A 18 8.28 -13.16 8.25
N ASN A 19 8.98 -12.06 7.93
CA ASN A 19 8.88 -10.81 8.69
C ASN A 19 7.84 -9.85 8.12
N PHE A 20 7.14 -10.22 7.05
CA PHE A 20 6.24 -9.33 6.32
C PHE A 20 4.79 -9.83 6.37
N TYR A 21 3.91 -8.89 6.71
CA TYR A 21 2.47 -9.03 6.60
C TYR A 21 1.96 -8.02 5.57
N ILE A 22 1.00 -8.43 4.75
CA ILE A 22 0.29 -7.54 3.83
C ILE A 22 -1.06 -7.24 4.47
N ILE A 23 -1.46 -5.98 4.55
CA ILE A 23 -2.73 -5.56 5.12
C ILE A 23 -3.54 -4.72 4.12
N HIS A 24 -4.85 -4.94 4.13
CA HIS A 24 -5.82 -4.05 3.54
C HIS A 24 -7.10 -4.05 4.37
N TYR A 25 -7.81 -2.93 4.38
CA TYR A 25 -9.14 -2.87 4.97
C TYR A 25 -10.12 -2.16 4.04
N SER A 26 -11.37 -2.59 4.10
CA SER A 26 -12.53 -1.89 3.55
C SER A 26 -13.28 -1.18 4.66
N CYS A 27 -13.94 -0.09 4.31
CA CYS A 27 -14.77 0.69 5.22
C CYS A 27 -16.06 1.13 4.54
N GLN A 28 -16.96 1.73 5.30
CA GLN A 28 -18.04 2.55 4.77
C GLN A 28 -17.47 3.67 3.89
N SER A 29 -18.31 4.28 3.05
CA SER A 29 -17.94 5.41 2.19
C SER A 29 -16.97 6.38 2.84
N LEU A 30 -15.88 6.68 2.15
CA LEU A 30 -14.95 7.75 2.52
C LEU A 30 -15.48 9.15 2.13
N ASN A 31 -16.53 9.20 1.29
CA ASN A 31 -17.18 10.42 0.84
C ASN A 31 -18.36 10.78 1.76
N ASP A 32 -18.76 12.07 1.77
CA ASP A 32 -19.68 12.80 2.69
C ASP A 32 -21.03 12.18 3.08
N ASP A 33 -21.36 10.96 2.64
CA ASP A 33 -22.55 10.18 3.01
C ASP A 33 -22.52 9.67 4.48
N ASN A 34 -21.69 10.24 5.36
CA ASN A 34 -21.46 9.74 6.71
C ASN A 34 -21.52 10.82 7.81
N ASP A 35 -22.31 11.88 7.61
CA ASP A 35 -22.52 12.99 8.57
C ASP A 35 -21.20 13.63 9.09
N GLY A 36 -20.13 13.59 8.30
CA GLY A 36 -18.79 14.04 8.71
C GLY A 36 -18.10 13.14 9.74
N LEU A 37 -18.63 11.93 10.00
CA LEU A 37 -18.08 10.95 10.93
C LEU A 37 -17.06 10.03 10.25
N SER A 38 -16.15 9.49 11.06
CA SER A 38 -15.13 8.54 10.60
C SER A 38 -15.78 7.26 10.06
N PRO A 39 -15.47 6.84 8.81
CA PRO A 39 -16.08 5.67 8.19
C PRO A 39 -15.83 4.36 8.93
N ARG A 40 -16.88 3.57 9.11
CA ARG A 40 -16.84 2.29 9.83
C ARG A 40 -15.99 1.26 9.12
N ILE A 41 -15.19 0.50 9.85
CA ILE A 41 -14.41 -0.61 9.30
C ILE A 41 -15.32 -1.80 9.05
N THR A 42 -15.31 -2.32 7.82
CA THR A 42 -16.21 -3.41 7.42
C THR A 42 -15.49 -4.74 7.28
N SER A 43 -14.22 -4.70 6.88
CA SER A 43 -13.36 -5.87 6.78
C SER A 43 -11.89 -5.47 6.86
N ILE A 44 -11.07 -6.31 7.48
CA ILE A 44 -9.61 -6.25 7.48
C ILE A 44 -9.10 -7.61 7.01
N ALA A 45 -8.20 -7.63 6.04
CA ALA A 45 -7.49 -8.84 5.63
C ALA A 45 -5.99 -8.67 5.83
N ILE A 46 -5.35 -9.71 6.33
CA ILE A 46 -3.92 -9.76 6.61
C ILE A 46 -3.35 -11.05 6.03
N LEU A 47 -2.40 -10.94 5.10
CA LEU A 47 -1.72 -12.08 4.48
C LEU A 47 -0.28 -12.15 4.96
N HIS A 48 0.14 -13.31 5.45
CA HIS A 48 1.53 -13.55 5.83
C HIS A 48 2.37 -13.94 4.61
N LEU A 49 3.38 -13.13 4.27
CA LEU A 49 4.04 -13.19 2.96
C LEU A 49 4.72 -14.54 2.67
N SER A 50 5.27 -15.21 3.68
CA SER A 50 6.00 -16.48 3.50
C SER A 50 5.10 -17.71 3.38
N THR A 51 3.96 -17.75 4.09
CA THR A 51 3.10 -18.93 4.15
C THR A 51 1.84 -18.81 3.31
N ASP A 52 1.58 -17.62 2.75
CA ASP A 52 0.35 -17.29 2.03
C ASP A 52 -0.94 -17.48 2.85
N GLN A 53 -0.79 -17.64 4.17
CA GLN A 53 -1.91 -17.76 5.10
C GLN A 53 -2.55 -16.39 5.30
N THR A 54 -3.87 -16.34 5.19
CA THR A 54 -4.65 -15.12 5.37
C THR A 54 -5.50 -15.22 6.62
N VAL A 55 -5.37 -14.24 7.50
CA VAL A 55 -6.27 -14.00 8.62
C VAL A 55 -7.11 -12.79 8.27
N SER A 56 -8.40 -12.84 8.54
CA SER A 56 -9.30 -11.76 8.21
C SER A 56 -10.39 -11.58 9.26
N PHE A 57 -10.85 -10.34 9.41
CA PHE A 57 -11.88 -9.94 10.36
C PHE A 57 -12.91 -9.15 9.58
N SER A 58 -14.19 -9.51 9.67
CA SER A 58 -15.23 -8.89 8.85
C SER A 58 -16.57 -8.84 9.54
N ILE A 59 -17.41 -7.88 9.17
CA ILE A 59 -18.73 -7.69 9.79
C ILE A 59 -19.55 -8.98 9.79
N HIS A 60 -19.61 -9.71 8.68
CA HIS A 60 -20.46 -10.91 8.60
C HIS A 60 -19.95 -12.04 9.51
N ALA A 61 -18.63 -12.29 9.53
CA ALA A 61 -18.05 -13.34 10.36
C ALA A 61 -18.15 -13.01 11.84
N ILE A 62 -17.90 -11.75 12.21
CA ILE A 62 -18.01 -11.31 13.60
C ILE A 62 -19.48 -11.27 14.05
N ALA A 63 -20.42 -10.88 13.19
CA ALA A 63 -21.84 -10.95 13.50
C ALA A 63 -22.28 -12.40 13.79
N GLU A 64 -21.82 -13.36 12.99
CA GLU A 64 -22.07 -14.79 13.20
C GLU A 64 -21.52 -15.27 14.55
N GLU A 65 -20.26 -14.93 14.89
CA GLU A 65 -19.66 -15.27 16.19
C GLU A 65 -20.43 -14.68 17.38
N LEU A 66 -21.03 -13.50 17.20
CA LEU A 66 -21.84 -12.81 18.22
C LEU A 66 -23.31 -13.27 18.25
N GLY A 67 -23.72 -14.19 17.37
CA GLY A 67 -25.11 -14.64 17.25
C GLY A 67 -26.08 -13.57 16.72
N ILE A 68 -25.58 -12.59 15.97
CA ILE A 68 -26.37 -11.50 15.39
C ILE A 68 -26.87 -11.93 14.00
N SER A 69 -28.19 -12.00 13.83
CA SER A 69 -28.79 -12.31 12.53
C SER A 69 -28.55 -11.19 11.52
N ARG A 70 -28.58 -11.54 10.22
CA ARG A 70 -28.31 -10.61 9.12
C ARG A 70 -29.18 -9.35 9.17
N ASP A 71 -30.46 -9.49 9.50
CA ASP A 71 -31.41 -8.38 9.57
C ASP A 71 -31.14 -7.40 10.72
N ASN A 72 -30.36 -7.83 11.71
CA ASN A 72 -30.01 -7.06 12.90
C ASN A 72 -28.58 -6.47 12.85
N ILE A 73 -27.83 -6.69 11.77
CA ILE A 73 -26.43 -6.24 11.67
C ILE A 73 -26.36 -4.71 11.74
N HIS A 74 -27.22 -3.99 11.01
CA HIS A 74 -27.19 -2.53 10.96
C HIS A 74 -27.36 -1.87 12.33
N GLN A 75 -28.28 -2.39 13.15
CA GLN A 75 -28.57 -1.88 14.49
C GLN A 75 -27.44 -2.17 15.48
N ARG A 76 -26.53 -3.10 15.14
CA ARG A 76 -25.45 -3.58 16.01
C ARG A 76 -24.06 -3.34 15.42
N LEU A 77 -23.93 -2.45 14.43
CA LEU A 77 -22.65 -2.18 13.75
C LEU A 77 -21.55 -1.74 14.71
N ASP A 78 -21.84 -0.92 15.72
CA ASP A 78 -20.84 -0.49 16.72
C ASP A 78 -20.29 -1.68 17.51
N ASP A 79 -21.14 -2.62 17.90
CA ASP A 79 -20.73 -3.79 18.67
C ASP A 79 -19.90 -4.75 17.83
N ILE A 80 -20.31 -4.95 16.57
CA ILE A 80 -19.62 -5.79 15.60
C ILE A 80 -18.25 -5.18 15.24
N GLU A 81 -18.20 -3.89 14.91
CA GLU A 81 -16.96 -3.18 14.58
C GLU A 81 -15.99 -3.18 15.77
N ARG A 82 -16.50 -3.00 16.99
CA ARG A 82 -15.69 -3.05 18.20
C ARG A 82 -15.07 -4.42 18.41
N ALA A 83 -15.83 -5.50 18.21
CA ALA A 83 -15.30 -6.87 18.31
C ALA A 83 -14.28 -7.17 17.19
N LEU A 84 -14.56 -6.73 15.96
CA LEU A 84 -13.66 -6.82 14.80
C LEU A 84 -12.31 -6.16 15.10
N LEU A 85 -12.33 -4.91 15.56
CA LEU A 85 -11.10 -4.16 15.87
C LEU A 85 -10.39 -4.70 17.10
N SER A 86 -11.10 -5.27 18.08
CA SER A 86 -10.49 -5.91 19.25
C SER A 86 -9.68 -7.15 18.85
N LYS A 87 -10.25 -8.03 18.01
CA LYS A 87 -9.51 -9.20 17.49
C LYS A 87 -8.34 -8.81 16.58
N PHE A 88 -8.53 -7.79 15.76
CA PHE A 88 -7.42 -7.22 14.99
C PHE A 88 -6.30 -6.70 15.91
N ASN A 89 -6.66 -5.98 16.98
CA ASN A 89 -5.70 -5.47 17.96
C ASN A 89 -4.91 -6.59 18.63
N GLU A 90 -5.58 -7.66 19.07
CA GLU A 90 -4.95 -8.86 19.62
C GLU A 90 -3.95 -9.48 18.64
N PHE A 91 -4.32 -9.59 17.37
CA PHE A 91 -3.42 -10.11 16.33
C PHE A 91 -2.18 -9.23 16.14
N VAL A 92 -2.36 -7.90 16.11
CA VAL A 92 -1.28 -6.93 15.85
C VAL A 92 -0.31 -6.82 17.04
N ARG A 93 -0.81 -6.96 18.27
CA ARG A 93 -0.05 -6.73 19.52
C ARG A 93 1.31 -7.42 19.53
N ASP A 94 1.35 -8.69 19.15
CA ASP A 94 2.57 -9.52 19.15
C ASP A 94 3.38 -9.43 17.85
N ARG A 95 2.95 -8.59 16.90
CA ARG A 95 3.49 -8.49 15.53
C ARG A 95 3.83 -7.04 15.14
N ARG A 96 3.82 -6.12 16.09
CA ARG A 96 4.12 -4.69 15.86
C ARG A 96 5.55 -4.43 15.37
N ASP A 97 6.47 -5.35 15.64
CA ASP A 97 7.87 -5.30 15.22
C ASP A 97 8.09 -5.83 13.79
N ARG A 98 7.07 -6.44 13.19
CA ARG A 98 7.07 -6.94 11.80
C ARG A 98 6.82 -5.81 10.82
N TYR A 99 7.11 -6.05 9.54
CA TYR A 99 6.82 -5.09 8.48
C TYR A 99 5.42 -5.31 7.94
N TRP A 100 4.70 -4.21 7.74
CA TRP A 100 3.31 -4.17 7.30
C TRP A 100 3.23 -3.49 5.94
N ILE A 101 3.05 -4.29 4.89
CA ILE A 101 2.92 -3.83 3.52
C ILE A 101 1.47 -3.45 3.26
N HIS A 102 1.23 -2.24 2.77
CA HIS A 102 -0.11 -1.72 2.51
C HIS A 102 -0.14 -0.95 1.19
N TRP A 103 -1.34 -0.53 0.78
CA TRP A 103 -1.55 0.31 -0.39
C TRP A 103 -2.20 1.62 0.03
N ASN A 104 -1.44 2.72 0.03
CA ASN A 104 -1.90 4.09 0.33
C ASN A 104 -2.67 4.31 1.66
N MET A 105 -2.64 3.36 2.60
CA MET A 105 -3.04 3.56 4.01
C MET A 105 -2.03 4.49 4.72
N ARG A 106 -2.24 5.82 4.70
CA ARG A 106 -1.23 6.82 5.11
C ARG A 106 -1.62 7.72 6.29
N ASN A 107 -2.90 7.94 6.52
CA ASN A 107 -3.35 9.04 7.37
C ASN A 107 -4.69 8.73 8.06
N LEU A 108 -5.18 9.73 8.81
CA LEU A 108 -6.43 9.64 9.55
C LEU A 108 -7.66 9.42 8.65
N THR A 109 -7.64 9.87 7.39
CA THR A 109 -8.74 9.64 6.44
C THR A 109 -8.76 8.19 5.97
N TYR A 110 -7.59 7.64 5.65
CA TYR A 110 -7.44 6.24 5.26
C TYR A 110 -6.02 5.76 5.61
N GLY A 111 -5.91 4.92 6.64
CA GLY A 111 -4.62 4.60 7.25
C GLY A 111 -4.72 3.79 8.53
N PHE A 112 -3.57 3.52 9.12
CA PHE A 112 -3.51 2.91 10.45
C PHE A 112 -4.06 3.85 11.51
N GLU A 113 -3.85 5.16 11.34
CA GLU A 113 -4.42 6.21 12.17
C GLU A 113 -5.95 6.19 12.17
N HIS A 114 -6.57 5.84 11.02
CA HIS A 114 -8.02 5.68 10.93
C HIS A 114 -8.51 4.49 11.76
N LEU A 115 -7.83 3.34 11.69
CA LEU A 115 -8.15 2.16 12.50
C LEU A 115 -8.05 2.49 14.00
N GLU A 116 -6.98 3.17 14.41
CA GLU A 116 -6.77 3.62 15.79
C GLU A 116 -7.86 4.62 16.23
N HIS A 117 -8.24 5.56 15.36
CA HIS A 117 -9.31 6.49 15.64
C HIS A 117 -10.67 5.80 15.80
N ARG A 118 -11.04 4.89 14.90
CA ARG A 118 -12.28 4.11 14.99
C ARG A 118 -12.34 3.30 16.28
N TYR A 119 -11.24 2.68 16.69
CA TYR A 119 -11.18 1.96 17.96
C TYR A 119 -11.45 2.86 19.17
N ARG A 120 -10.92 4.10 19.16
CA ARG A 120 -11.21 5.12 20.18
C ARG A 120 -12.65 5.61 20.17
N VAL A 121 -13.24 5.81 19.00
CA VAL A 121 -14.67 6.18 18.87
C VAL A 121 -15.57 5.12 19.51
N LEU A 122 -15.16 3.86 19.48
CA LEU A 122 -15.89 2.73 20.08
C LEU A 122 -15.55 2.49 21.56
N GLY A 123 -14.91 3.47 22.22
CA GLY A 123 -14.63 3.46 23.66
C GLY A 123 -13.38 2.67 24.08
N LYS A 124 -12.50 2.28 23.14
CA LYS A 124 -11.26 1.54 23.43
C LYS A 124 -10.03 2.37 23.12
N THR A 125 -9.05 2.42 24.03
CA THR A 125 -7.87 3.30 23.90
C THR A 125 -6.54 2.55 23.76
N ASP A 126 -6.56 1.23 23.81
CA ASP A 126 -5.38 0.36 23.91
C ASP A 126 -5.01 -0.34 22.59
N MET A 127 -5.22 0.33 21.44
CA MET A 127 -4.79 -0.25 20.15
C MET A 127 -3.25 -0.30 20.07
N ALA A 128 -2.73 -1.45 19.70
CA ALA A 128 -1.32 -1.67 19.46
C ALA A 128 -0.88 -0.85 18.24
N VAL A 129 -0.01 0.12 18.49
CA VAL A 129 0.55 0.98 17.44
C VAL A 129 1.61 0.21 16.67
N ILE A 130 1.41 0.08 15.35
CA ILE A 130 2.44 -0.34 14.41
C ILE A 130 3.31 0.89 14.11
N PRO A 131 4.62 0.92 14.43
CA PRO A 131 5.47 2.08 14.17
C PRO A 131 5.50 2.46 12.69
N VAL A 132 5.61 3.76 12.37
CA VAL A 132 5.57 4.25 10.99
C VAL A 132 6.69 3.65 10.14
N GLU A 133 7.86 3.42 10.73
CA GLU A 133 9.05 2.82 10.11
C GLU A 133 8.83 1.34 9.71
N ARG A 134 7.77 0.72 10.25
CA ARG A 134 7.36 -0.64 9.92
C ARG A 134 6.27 -0.70 8.86
N ARG A 135 5.71 0.44 8.46
CA ARG A 135 4.63 0.53 7.45
C ARG A 135 5.26 0.78 6.08
N ILE A 136 5.01 -0.12 5.14
CA ILE A 136 5.59 -0.08 3.80
C ILE A 136 4.48 0.14 2.78
N ASN A 137 4.45 1.33 2.18
CA ASN A 137 3.50 1.59 1.10
C ASN A 137 4.01 0.99 -0.22
N LEU A 138 3.34 -0.05 -0.70
CA LEU A 138 3.70 -0.73 -1.94
C LEU A 138 3.64 0.20 -3.16
N ASN A 139 2.70 1.14 -3.20
CA ASN A 139 2.61 2.11 -4.30
C ASN A 139 3.86 3.01 -4.37
N ASP A 140 4.46 3.35 -3.24
CA ASP A 140 5.70 4.14 -3.19
C ASP A 140 6.91 3.30 -3.60
N ILE A 141 6.96 2.05 -3.15
CA ILE A 141 8.00 1.10 -3.60
C ILE A 141 7.98 0.94 -5.13
N LEU A 142 6.79 0.86 -5.74
CA LEU A 142 6.67 0.76 -7.20
C LEU A 142 7.05 2.07 -7.89
N SER A 143 6.64 3.21 -7.35
CA SER A 143 7.00 4.53 -7.89
C SER A 143 8.52 4.79 -7.79
N ASP A 144 9.16 4.38 -6.69
CA ASP A 144 10.61 4.41 -6.49
C ASP A 144 11.35 3.56 -7.54
N ARG A 145 10.77 2.41 -7.91
CA ARG A 145 11.39 1.47 -8.85
C ARG A 145 11.23 1.87 -10.32
N TYR A 146 10.04 2.30 -10.69
CA TYR A 146 9.62 2.45 -12.09
C TYR A 146 9.28 3.89 -12.48
N GLY A 147 9.23 4.80 -11.51
CA GLY A 147 8.80 6.19 -11.69
C GLY A 147 7.32 6.36 -11.40
N SER A 148 6.87 7.61 -11.20
CA SER A 148 5.47 7.94 -10.89
C SER A 148 4.49 7.47 -11.97
N GLY A 149 4.93 7.41 -13.23
CA GLY A 149 4.16 6.94 -14.39
C GLY A 149 4.18 5.42 -14.61
N TYR A 150 4.53 4.61 -13.60
CA TYR A 150 4.59 3.15 -13.74
C TYR A 150 3.24 2.50 -14.10
N VAL A 151 2.14 3.17 -13.77
CA VAL A 151 0.78 2.74 -14.08
C VAL A 151 -0.15 3.96 -14.11
N ALA A 152 -1.18 3.93 -14.95
CA ALA A 152 -2.20 4.97 -15.02
C ALA A 152 -3.17 4.90 -13.82
N ASP A 153 -3.75 6.05 -13.44
CA ASP A 153 -4.84 6.09 -12.47
C ASP A 153 -6.16 5.51 -13.04
N PRO A 154 -7.02 4.88 -12.21
CA PRO A 154 -6.79 4.46 -10.82
C PRO A 154 -5.76 3.32 -10.72
N ARG A 155 -4.64 3.57 -10.01
CA ARG A 155 -3.42 2.75 -10.10
C ARG A 155 -3.63 1.26 -9.86
N LEU A 156 -4.40 0.90 -8.84
CA LEU A 156 -4.58 -0.49 -8.45
C LEU A 156 -5.31 -1.30 -9.54
N LYS A 157 -6.42 -0.76 -10.05
CA LYS A 157 -7.22 -1.37 -11.12
C LYS A 157 -6.41 -1.49 -12.42
N SER A 158 -5.70 -0.43 -12.80
CA SER A 158 -4.81 -0.43 -13.97
C SER A 158 -3.67 -1.44 -13.82
N LEU A 159 -3.07 -1.56 -12.63
CA LEU A 159 -1.98 -2.52 -12.39
C LEU A 159 -2.48 -3.96 -12.47
N MET A 160 -3.70 -4.24 -12.01
CA MET A 160 -4.36 -5.55 -12.17
C MET A 160 -4.51 -5.90 -13.65
N ASN A 161 -5.05 -4.99 -14.46
CA ASN A 161 -5.18 -5.18 -15.90
C ASN A 161 -3.85 -5.56 -16.57
N LEU A 162 -2.78 -4.82 -16.27
CA LEU A 162 -1.44 -5.12 -16.81
C LEU A 162 -0.91 -6.50 -16.38
N ASN A 163 -1.33 -7.01 -15.21
CA ASN A 163 -0.74 -8.20 -14.58
C ASN A 163 -1.68 -9.42 -14.53
N GLY A 164 -2.66 -9.49 -15.45
CA GLY A 164 -3.51 -10.65 -15.65
C GLY A 164 -5.01 -10.40 -15.47
N GLY A 165 -5.45 -9.15 -15.62
CA GLY A 165 -6.86 -8.77 -15.56
C GLY A 165 -7.37 -8.47 -14.16
N ILE A 166 -8.59 -7.92 -14.11
CA ILE A 166 -9.31 -7.63 -12.87
C ILE A 166 -9.98 -8.92 -12.40
N HIS A 167 -9.79 -9.25 -11.12
CA HIS A 167 -10.40 -10.41 -10.52
C HIS A 167 -11.89 -10.17 -10.22
N ARG A 168 -12.74 -11.19 -10.33
CA ARG A 168 -14.21 -11.10 -10.18
C ARG A 168 -14.70 -10.53 -8.85
N HIS A 169 -13.89 -10.61 -7.80
CA HIS A 169 -14.23 -10.12 -6.46
C HIS A 169 -13.71 -8.71 -6.19
N PHE A 170 -12.97 -8.11 -7.13
CA PHE A 170 -12.49 -6.74 -6.97
C PHE A 170 -13.66 -5.76 -7.00
N LEU A 171 -13.72 -4.87 -6.01
CA LEU A 171 -14.61 -3.72 -6.00
C LEU A 171 -13.80 -2.42 -6.04
N THR A 172 -14.27 -1.50 -6.87
CA THR A 172 -13.92 -0.08 -6.85
C THR A 172 -14.49 0.61 -5.60
N GLY A 173 -14.07 1.84 -5.32
CA GLY A 173 -14.59 2.60 -4.18
C GLY A 173 -16.10 2.80 -4.26
N GLU A 174 -16.63 3.13 -5.44
CA GLU A 174 -18.08 3.29 -5.67
C GLU A 174 -18.84 1.98 -5.43
N GLU A 175 -18.32 0.86 -5.92
CA GLU A 175 -18.93 -0.46 -5.72
C GLU A 175 -18.86 -0.93 -4.25
N GLU A 176 -17.84 -0.51 -3.48
CA GLU A 176 -17.76 -0.76 -2.04
C GLU A 176 -18.83 0.02 -1.26
N VAL A 177 -19.12 1.26 -1.67
CA VAL A 177 -20.22 2.05 -1.10
C VAL A 177 -21.57 1.38 -1.35
N GLU A 178 -21.81 0.94 -2.58
CA GLU A 178 -23.07 0.27 -2.93
C GLU A 178 -23.22 -1.06 -2.18
N ALA A 179 -22.15 -1.87 -2.12
CA ALA A 179 -22.16 -3.12 -1.37
C ALA A 179 -22.46 -2.90 0.12
N PHE A 180 -21.97 -1.80 0.72
CA PHE A 180 -22.30 -1.45 2.10
C PHE A 180 -23.78 -1.09 2.27
N LYS A 181 -24.31 -0.20 1.41
CA LYS A 181 -25.74 0.20 1.42
C LYS A 181 -26.68 -1.00 1.25
N SER A 182 -26.26 -1.98 0.45
CA SER A 182 -27.01 -3.20 0.15
C SER A 182 -26.76 -4.38 1.11
N ASN A 183 -26.08 -4.17 2.25
CA ASN A 183 -25.76 -5.25 3.21
C ASN A 183 -25.00 -6.45 2.60
N GLU A 184 -24.17 -6.20 1.58
CA GLU A 184 -23.35 -7.19 0.91
C GLU A 184 -21.97 -7.33 1.57
N PHE A 185 -21.92 -7.48 2.91
CA PHE A 185 -20.66 -7.51 3.67
C PHE A 185 -19.71 -8.65 3.25
N ILE A 186 -20.25 -9.77 2.77
CA ILE A 186 -19.44 -10.88 2.21
C ILE A 186 -18.72 -10.43 0.93
N LYS A 187 -19.39 -9.63 0.08
CA LYS A 187 -18.81 -9.10 -1.16
C LYS A 187 -17.67 -8.12 -0.86
N MET A 188 -17.86 -7.22 0.12
CA MET A 188 -16.80 -6.33 0.60
C MET A 188 -15.61 -7.11 1.18
N HIS A 189 -15.88 -8.17 1.94
CA HIS A 189 -14.84 -9.04 2.48
C HIS A 189 -14.02 -9.71 1.37
N ASN A 190 -14.70 -10.30 0.38
CA ASN A 190 -14.06 -10.94 -0.77
C ASN A 190 -13.21 -9.95 -1.58
N SER A 191 -13.65 -8.69 -1.70
CA SER A 191 -12.85 -7.60 -2.28
C SER A 191 -11.58 -7.32 -1.48
N THR A 192 -11.69 -7.28 -0.15
CA THR A 192 -10.55 -7.06 0.74
C THR A 192 -9.50 -8.18 0.63
N LEU A 193 -9.94 -9.44 0.61
CA LEU A 193 -9.10 -10.61 0.36
C LEU A 193 -8.46 -10.57 -1.04
N CYS A 194 -9.26 -10.21 -2.05
CA CYS A 194 -8.79 -10.08 -3.43
C CYS A 194 -7.65 -9.04 -3.55
N LYS A 195 -7.78 -7.90 -2.87
CA LYS A 195 -6.76 -6.82 -2.91
C LYS A 195 -5.47 -7.25 -2.23
N THR A 196 -5.52 -7.89 -1.05
CA THR A 196 -4.32 -8.42 -0.38
C THR A 196 -3.62 -9.53 -1.18
N GLY A 197 -4.39 -10.46 -1.75
CA GLY A 197 -3.85 -11.48 -2.66
C GLY A 197 -3.21 -10.88 -3.91
N PHE A 198 -3.80 -9.80 -4.46
CA PHE A 198 -3.17 -9.10 -5.57
C PHE A 198 -1.87 -8.38 -5.16
N TYR A 199 -1.80 -7.78 -3.98
CA TYR A 199 -0.55 -7.19 -3.47
C TYR A 199 0.55 -8.25 -3.37
N ARG A 200 0.23 -9.45 -2.86
CA ARG A 200 1.16 -10.60 -2.82
C ARG A 200 1.69 -10.95 -4.21
N LYS A 201 0.81 -11.01 -5.22
CA LYS A 201 1.18 -11.26 -6.63
C LYS A 201 2.08 -10.16 -7.19
N VAL A 202 1.81 -8.90 -6.86
CA VAL A 202 2.64 -7.75 -7.26
C VAL A 202 4.02 -7.85 -6.63
N ILE A 203 4.13 -8.13 -5.33
CA ILE A 203 5.40 -8.30 -4.61
C ILE A 203 6.21 -9.44 -5.23
N ASP A 204 5.57 -10.56 -5.55
CA ASP A 204 6.22 -11.70 -6.20
C ASP A 204 6.85 -11.30 -7.54
N LYS A 205 6.04 -10.67 -8.39
CA LYS A 205 6.46 -10.24 -9.72
C LYS A 205 7.54 -9.17 -9.63
N LEU A 206 7.43 -8.23 -8.70
CA LEU A 206 8.44 -7.20 -8.45
C LEU A 206 9.77 -7.84 -8.04
N ALA A 207 9.75 -8.76 -7.07
CA ALA A 207 10.94 -9.44 -6.58
C ALA A 207 11.64 -10.23 -7.70
N HIS A 208 10.89 -10.85 -8.60
CA HIS A 208 11.43 -11.62 -9.73
C HIS A 208 11.68 -10.80 -11.00
N GLY A 209 11.45 -9.48 -10.99
CA GLY A 209 11.60 -8.63 -12.18
C GLY A 209 10.60 -8.93 -13.30
N LYS A 210 9.45 -9.54 -12.98
CA LYS A 210 8.38 -9.96 -13.90
C LYS A 210 7.13 -9.07 -13.82
N LEU A 211 7.18 -7.97 -13.08
CA LEU A 211 6.04 -7.04 -12.96
C LEU A 211 5.87 -6.26 -14.26
N LYS A 212 4.65 -6.26 -14.81
CA LYS A 212 4.31 -5.49 -15.99
C LYS A 212 3.85 -4.09 -15.57
N THR A 213 4.49 -3.08 -16.15
CA THR A 213 4.28 -1.65 -15.88
C THR A 213 4.35 -0.87 -17.20
N ASN A 214 3.78 0.34 -17.22
CA ASN A 214 3.82 1.21 -18.41
C ASN A 214 5.24 1.74 -18.68
N SER A 215 6.01 2.01 -17.63
CA SER A 215 7.42 2.39 -17.71
C SER A 215 8.33 1.23 -17.29
N LYS A 216 9.48 1.06 -17.96
CA LYS A 216 10.49 0.05 -17.59
C LYS A 216 11.48 0.54 -16.51
N GLY A 217 11.32 1.77 -15.99
CA GLY A 217 12.21 2.37 -14.99
C GLY A 217 13.59 2.79 -15.51
N MET A 218 13.87 2.71 -16.81
CA MET A 218 15.17 3.09 -17.38
C MET A 218 15.47 4.59 -17.18
N GLY A 219 14.48 5.46 -17.37
CA GLY A 219 14.63 6.90 -17.09
C GLY A 219 15.01 7.16 -15.63
N VAL A 220 14.30 6.52 -14.68
CA VAL A 220 14.60 6.64 -13.24
C VAL A 220 16.01 6.15 -12.89
N LEU A 221 16.50 5.10 -13.55
CA LEU A 221 17.87 4.63 -13.36
C LEU A 221 18.89 5.66 -13.87
N ILE A 222 18.64 6.23 -15.04
CA ILE A 222 19.49 7.26 -15.65
C ILE A 222 19.50 8.51 -14.77
N ASP A 223 18.34 8.99 -14.32
CA ASP A 223 18.21 10.16 -13.43
C ASP A 223 19.00 9.94 -12.13
N ARG A 224 18.86 8.77 -11.50
CA ARG A 224 19.65 8.41 -10.29
C ARG A 224 21.15 8.39 -10.54
N LEU A 225 21.59 7.90 -11.70
CA LEU A 225 23.00 7.89 -12.07
C LEU A 225 23.52 9.33 -12.19
N PHE A 226 22.80 10.22 -12.89
CA PHE A 226 23.17 11.63 -13.03
C PHE A 226 23.10 12.41 -11.71
N GLU A 227 22.17 12.07 -10.82
CA GLU A 227 22.07 12.70 -9.50
C GLU A 227 23.16 12.25 -8.52
N SER A 228 23.86 11.15 -8.82
CA SER A 228 24.89 10.59 -7.95
C SER A 228 26.04 11.58 -7.73
N ARG A 229 26.59 11.60 -6.51
CA ARG A 229 27.73 12.47 -6.18
C ARG A 229 28.89 12.27 -7.13
N LEU A 230 29.15 11.02 -7.51
CA LEU A 230 30.23 10.66 -8.43
C LEU A 230 29.98 11.21 -9.85
N ALA A 231 28.77 11.08 -10.39
CA ALA A 231 28.44 11.66 -11.69
C ALA A 231 28.54 13.19 -11.66
N LYS A 232 28.08 13.85 -10.58
CA LYS A 232 28.23 15.30 -10.39
C LYS A 232 29.69 15.73 -10.31
N THR A 233 30.55 14.97 -9.63
CA THR A 233 32.00 15.27 -9.57
C THR A 233 32.68 15.07 -10.92
N ILE A 234 32.33 14.01 -11.66
CA ILE A 234 32.86 13.78 -13.01
C ILE A 234 32.39 14.90 -13.95
N ALA A 235 31.12 15.28 -13.90
CA ALA A 235 30.57 16.38 -14.71
C ALA A 235 31.29 17.71 -14.41
N LEU A 236 31.54 18.02 -13.14
CA LEU A 236 32.30 19.21 -12.73
C LEU A 236 33.74 19.19 -13.25
N ALA A 237 34.44 18.06 -13.11
CA ALA A 237 35.81 17.90 -13.61
C ALA A 237 35.87 18.05 -15.14
N SER A 238 34.95 17.41 -15.86
CA SER A 238 34.83 17.54 -17.31
C SER A 238 34.56 18.98 -17.74
N ALA A 239 33.69 19.71 -17.03
CA ALA A 239 33.42 21.12 -17.31
C ALA A 239 34.64 22.02 -17.07
N LEU A 240 35.39 21.78 -15.98
CA LEU A 240 36.62 22.50 -15.68
C LEU A 240 37.71 22.30 -16.74
N ILE A 241 37.71 21.16 -17.44
CA ILE A 241 38.64 20.87 -18.54
C ILE A 241 38.11 21.42 -19.87
N SER A 242 36.83 21.22 -20.17
CA SER A 242 36.25 21.52 -21.49
C SER A 242 36.05 23.02 -21.72
N VAL A 243 35.74 23.79 -20.68
CA VAL A 243 35.53 25.26 -20.79
C VAL A 243 36.82 25.98 -21.20
N PRO A 244 37.98 25.77 -20.53
CA PRO A 244 39.24 26.36 -20.97
C PRO A 244 39.67 25.93 -22.37
N ILE A 245 39.51 24.65 -22.72
CA ILE A 245 39.85 24.15 -24.06
C ILE A 245 38.99 24.84 -25.12
N SER A 246 37.69 24.96 -24.88
CA SER A 246 36.76 25.63 -25.80
C SER A 246 37.10 27.11 -25.95
N ALA A 247 37.45 27.79 -24.86
CA ALA A 247 37.86 29.19 -24.89
C ALA A 247 39.17 29.40 -25.67
N TYR A 248 40.15 28.53 -25.46
CA TYR A 248 41.41 28.55 -26.19
C TYR A 248 41.21 28.30 -27.69
N GLN A 249 40.38 27.31 -28.05
CA GLN A 249 40.06 27.03 -29.44
C GLN A 249 39.32 28.18 -30.12
N GLY A 250 38.37 28.81 -29.42
CA GLY A 250 37.68 30.00 -29.91
C GLY A 250 38.63 31.19 -30.11
N PHE A 251 39.60 31.38 -29.22
CA PHE A 251 40.64 32.39 -29.40
C PHE A 251 41.48 32.15 -30.64
N ILE A 252 41.90 30.90 -30.89
CA ILE A 252 42.63 30.53 -32.11
C ILE A 252 41.81 30.89 -33.35
N TRP A 253 40.52 30.50 -33.41
CA TRP A 253 39.67 30.80 -34.56
C TRP A 253 39.42 32.29 -34.80
N LEU A 254 39.49 33.14 -33.78
CA LEU A 254 39.34 34.59 -33.93
C LEU A 254 40.64 35.31 -34.33
N THR A 255 41.78 34.65 -34.15
CA THR A 255 43.11 35.24 -34.38
C THR A 255 43.84 34.66 -35.60
N THR A 256 43.24 33.68 -36.27
CA THR A 256 43.70 33.09 -37.53
C THR A 256 42.76 33.50 -38.66
#